data_AF-A0A354WED0-F1
#
_entry.id   AF-A0A354WED0-F1
#
_cell.length_a   1.000
_cell.length_b   1.000
_cell.length_c   1.000
_cell.angle_alpha   90.00
_cell.angle_beta   90.00
_cell.angle_gamma   90.00
#
_symmetry.space_group_name_H-M   'P 1'
#
loop_
_entity.id
_entity.type
_entity.pdbx_description
1 polymer ?
#
loop_
_entity_poly.entity_id
_entity_poly.type
_entity_poly.pdbx_seq_one_letter_code
_entity_poly.pdbx_strand_id
1 'polypeptide(L)'
;MKFTARLFAVLLSASVITGCEYLPMRSQQPETIEQQQPKPAITVDQIDQIAEKITVLIDTVNPGSGVIIGKKSGFLTNTYYVLTAKHVINGKNEFDIVTPDGKRYSFKANDQAITLLPDVDLALIKFKSKEIYQAATLTDYDFDNRNKFYDGPANAAVRAFVSGFPDPNKQKEFPKRKRLLTVGSCLNKLDSTFLIGQEEFTVDNY
;
A
#
# COMPACT_ATOMS: atom_id res chain seq x y z
N MET A 1 47.14 0.44 21.34
CA MET A 1 45.79 1.00 21.59
C MET A 1 44.81 -0.18 21.64
N LYS A 2 44.76 -0.96 22.73
CA LYS A 2 43.91 -0.84 23.94
C LYS A 2 42.41 -0.63 23.65
N PHE A 3 41.70 -1.74 23.43
CA PHE A 3 40.25 -1.87 23.60
C PHE A 3 39.92 -1.94 25.10
N THR A 4 39.06 -1.05 25.57
CA THR A 4 38.51 -1.09 26.93
C THR A 4 37.20 -1.84 26.93
N ALA A 5 37.20 -3.09 27.39
CA ALA A 5 35.99 -3.79 27.81
C ALA A 5 35.78 -3.51 29.30
N ARG A 6 34.65 -2.88 29.66
CA ARG A 6 34.26 -2.70 31.05
C ARG A 6 33.59 -3.97 31.57
N LEU A 7 34.24 -4.53 32.57
CA LEU A 7 33.81 -5.59 33.46
C LEU A 7 32.57 -5.13 34.24
N PHE A 8 31.47 -5.90 34.19
CA PHE A 8 30.49 -5.93 35.27
C PHE A 8 30.28 -7.39 35.66
N ALA A 9 30.82 -7.73 36.82
CA ALA A 9 30.62 -8.99 37.50
C ALA A 9 29.22 -9.03 38.09
N VAL A 10 28.54 -10.18 37.98
CA VAL A 10 27.48 -10.58 38.91
C VAL A 10 27.81 -11.99 39.40
N LEU A 11 27.77 -12.12 40.72
CA LEU A 11 28.27 -13.21 41.54
C LEU A 11 27.56 -14.54 41.30
N LEU A 12 28.35 -15.61 41.16
CA LEU A 12 27.93 -16.99 41.39
C LEU A 12 28.14 -17.29 42.89
N SER A 13 27.06 -17.32 43.69
CA SER A 13 27.08 -18.05 44.96
C SER A 13 26.48 -19.43 44.71
N ALA A 14 27.33 -20.44 44.72
CA ALA A 14 26.94 -21.83 44.78
C ALA A 14 26.51 -22.17 46.21
N SER A 15 25.27 -22.65 46.36
CA SER A 15 24.84 -23.46 47.50
C SER A 15 24.16 -24.69 46.93
N VAL A 16 24.79 -25.85 47.12
CA VAL A 16 24.20 -27.16 46.85
C VAL A 16 23.23 -27.46 47.99
N ILE A 17 21.95 -27.58 47.69
CA ILE A 17 20.98 -28.28 48.55
C ILE A 17 20.43 -29.44 47.74
N THR A 18 20.78 -30.64 48.18
CA THR A 18 20.25 -31.90 47.69
C THR A 18 18.82 -32.09 48.21
N GLY A 19 17.89 -32.41 47.30
CA GLY A 19 16.74 -33.26 47.61
C GLY A 19 15.55 -32.63 48.34
N CYS A 20 14.66 -32.00 47.57
CA CYS A 20 13.21 -32.21 47.67
C CYS A 20 12.66 -31.92 46.27
N GLU A 21 11.94 -32.87 45.66
CA GLU A 21 11.11 -32.58 44.48
C GLU A 21 10.05 -31.55 44.90
N TYR A 22 10.38 -30.28 44.77
CA TYR A 22 9.38 -29.23 44.70
C TYR A 22 8.80 -29.31 43.30
N LEU A 23 7.65 -29.98 43.18
CA LEU A 23 6.74 -29.69 42.07
C LEU A 23 6.58 -28.16 42.05
N PRO A 24 6.89 -27.46 40.95
CA PRO A 24 6.56 -26.06 40.87
C PRO A 24 5.04 -25.97 40.96
N MET A 25 4.53 -25.49 42.09
CA MET A 25 3.20 -24.91 42.16
C MET A 25 3.12 -23.96 40.97
N ARG A 26 2.31 -24.31 39.97
CA ARG A 26 2.01 -23.42 38.85
C ARG A 26 1.50 -22.14 39.49
N SER A 27 2.34 -21.11 39.51
CA SER A 27 1.88 -19.79 39.91
C SER A 27 0.73 -19.48 38.96
N GLN A 28 -0.48 -19.42 39.51
CA GLN A 28 -1.56 -18.70 38.86
C GLN A 28 -1.17 -17.22 38.97
N GLN A 29 -0.13 -16.82 38.22
CA GLN A 29 0.01 -15.45 37.83
C GLN A 29 -1.27 -15.18 37.05
N PRO A 30 -2.14 -14.27 37.51
CA PRO A 30 -3.36 -13.97 36.78
C PRO A 30 -2.94 -13.64 35.36
N GLU A 31 -3.48 -14.38 34.39
CA GLU A 31 -3.37 -13.99 32.99
C GLU A 31 -3.90 -12.57 32.95
N THR A 32 -2.99 -11.61 32.80
CA THR A 32 -3.39 -10.24 32.59
C THR A 32 -4.06 -10.29 31.23
N ILE A 33 -5.39 -10.30 31.24
CA ILE A 33 -6.18 -10.09 30.04
C ILE A 33 -5.82 -8.66 29.62
N GLU A 34 -4.78 -8.52 28.81
CA GLU A 34 -4.55 -7.31 28.04
C GLU A 34 -5.82 -7.16 27.21
N GLN A 35 -6.74 -6.34 27.71
CA GLN A 35 -7.86 -5.87 26.92
C GLN A 35 -7.20 -5.14 25.75
N GLN A 36 -7.09 -5.83 24.60
CA GLN A 36 -6.65 -5.21 23.36
C GLN A 36 -7.60 -4.03 23.13
N GLN A 37 -7.10 -2.82 23.41
CA GLN A 37 -7.85 -1.61 23.15
C GLN A 37 -8.23 -1.65 21.67
N PRO A 38 -9.52 -1.45 21.32
CA PRO A 38 -9.94 -1.50 19.94
C PRO A 38 -9.10 -0.52 19.14
N LYS A 39 -8.37 -1.04 18.14
CA LYS A 39 -7.55 -0.21 17.26
C LYS A 39 -8.48 0.84 16.63
N PRO A 40 -8.22 2.14 16.81
CA PRO A 40 -9.09 3.17 16.25
C PRO A 40 -9.21 2.97 14.74
N ALA A 41 -10.46 3.02 14.24
CA ALA A 41 -10.75 2.87 12.82
C ALA A 41 -10.09 4.01 12.02
N ILE A 42 -9.48 3.67 10.88
CA ILE A 42 -8.89 4.66 9.97
C ILE A 42 -10.01 5.47 9.30
N THR A 43 -9.86 6.79 9.22
CA THR A 43 -10.82 7.69 8.56
C THR A 43 -10.53 7.83 7.07
N VAL A 44 -11.52 8.31 6.30
CA VAL A 44 -11.33 8.62 4.87
C VAL A 44 -10.24 9.68 4.67
N ASP A 45 -10.18 10.71 5.53
CA ASP A 45 -9.13 11.74 5.45
C ASP A 45 -7.74 11.17 5.67
N GLN A 46 -7.59 10.21 6.59
CA GLN A 46 -6.32 9.52 6.81
C GLN A 46 -5.92 8.67 5.60
N ILE A 47 -6.88 8.00 4.96
CA ILE A 47 -6.65 7.26 3.72
C ILE A 47 -6.25 8.23 2.60
N ASP A 48 -6.92 9.37 2.49
CA ASP A 48 -6.63 10.38 1.48
C ASP A 48 -5.22 10.95 1.64
N GLN A 49 -4.81 11.26 2.86
CA GLN A 49 -3.45 11.71 3.17
C GLN A 49 -2.38 10.67 2.82
N ILE A 50 -2.65 9.38 3.05
CA ILE A 50 -1.74 8.30 2.65
C ILE A 50 -1.68 8.21 1.13
N ALA A 51 -2.84 8.19 0.47
CA ALA A 51 -2.96 8.05 -0.97
C ALA A 51 -2.29 9.22 -1.70
N GLU A 52 -2.44 10.46 -1.21
CA GLU A 52 -1.77 11.64 -1.73
C GLU A 52 -0.24 11.49 -1.72
N LYS A 53 0.32 11.02 -0.59
CA LYS A 53 1.78 10.92 -0.40
C LYS A 53 2.46 9.87 -1.28
N ILE A 54 1.70 8.93 -1.83
CA ILE A 54 2.23 7.83 -2.66
C ILE A 54 1.84 7.95 -4.14
N THR A 55 0.84 8.77 -4.48
CA THR A 55 0.36 8.94 -5.85
C THR A 55 1.20 9.98 -6.58
N VAL A 56 1.64 9.66 -7.80
CA VAL A 56 2.33 10.61 -8.68
C VAL A 56 1.50 10.87 -9.95
N LEU A 57 1.66 12.05 -10.52
CA LEU A 57 1.15 12.35 -11.86
C LEU A 57 2.20 11.92 -12.87
N ILE A 58 1.78 11.19 -13.90
CA ILE A 58 2.57 10.93 -15.10
C ILE A 58 2.12 11.95 -16.14
N ASP A 59 2.86 13.04 -16.27
CA ASP A 59 2.50 14.16 -17.14
C ASP A 59 2.97 13.85 -18.57
N THR A 60 2.00 13.57 -19.43
CA THR A 60 2.16 13.35 -20.86
C THR A 60 1.06 14.12 -21.60
N VAL A 61 1.01 14.07 -22.93
CA VAL A 61 -0.12 14.58 -23.72
C VAL A 61 -1.47 14.01 -23.23
N ASN A 62 -1.48 12.73 -22.87
CA ASN A 62 -2.60 12.05 -22.22
C ASN A 62 -2.13 11.62 -20.82
N PRO A 63 -2.29 12.47 -19.80
CA PRO A 63 -1.71 12.23 -18.50
C PRO A 63 -2.34 11.02 -17.81
N GLY A 64 -1.56 10.39 -16.94
CA GLY A 64 -1.98 9.26 -16.15
C GLY A 64 -1.50 9.37 -14.72
N SER A 65 -1.71 8.30 -13.95
CA SER A 65 -1.28 8.21 -12.57
C SER A 65 -0.23 7.13 -12.40
N GLY A 66 0.59 7.27 -11.36
CA GLY A 66 1.47 6.22 -10.88
C GLY A 66 1.48 6.17 -9.36
N VAL A 67 2.13 5.15 -8.82
CA VAL A 67 2.29 4.97 -7.38
C VAL A 67 3.75 4.67 -7.04
N ILE A 68 4.29 5.31 -6.02
CA ILE A 68 5.61 4.99 -5.46
C ILE A 68 5.48 3.69 -4.68
N ILE A 69 6.07 2.60 -5.18
CA ILE A 69 5.96 1.26 -4.59
C ILE A 69 7.19 0.84 -3.79
N GLY A 70 8.28 1.62 -3.84
CA GLY A 70 9.48 1.27 -3.14
C GLY A 70 10.56 2.34 -3.19
N LYS A 71 11.56 2.15 -2.33
CA LYS A 71 12.77 2.97 -2.32
C LYS A 71 14.00 2.12 -1.98
N LYS A 72 15.13 2.44 -2.59
CA LYS A 72 16.46 1.97 -2.21
C LYS A 72 17.25 3.16 -1.68
N SER A 73 17.58 3.12 -0.39
CA SER A 73 18.35 4.18 0.25
C SER A 73 19.80 4.19 -0.22
N GLY A 74 20.35 5.38 -0.44
CA GLY A 74 21.75 5.60 -0.74
C GLY A 74 22.33 6.69 0.16
N PHE A 75 23.66 6.81 0.20
CA PHE A 75 24.34 7.76 1.10
C PHE A 75 24.02 9.23 0.77
N LEU A 76 23.90 9.59 -0.52
CA LEU A 76 23.64 10.97 -0.97
C LEU A 76 22.26 11.17 -1.60
N THR A 77 21.63 10.10 -2.07
CA THR A 77 20.34 10.14 -2.79
C THR A 77 19.65 8.78 -2.70
N ASN A 78 18.32 8.80 -2.67
CA ASN A 78 17.48 7.62 -2.71
C ASN A 78 17.04 7.34 -4.15
N THR A 79 16.92 6.06 -4.50
CA THR A 79 16.28 5.63 -5.76
C THR A 79 14.87 5.17 -5.44
N TYR A 80 13.87 5.77 -6.09
CA TYR A 80 12.45 5.44 -5.96
C TYR A 80 11.96 4.64 -7.16
N TYR A 81 10.92 3.85 -6.93
CA TYR A 81 10.31 2.99 -7.92
C TYR A 81 8.83 3.36 -8.06
N VAL A 82 8.43 3.77 -9.26
CA VAL A 82 7.05 4.12 -9.59
C VAL A 82 6.47 3.04 -10.48
N LEU A 83 5.29 2.54 -10.09
CA LEU A 83 4.48 1.68 -10.95
C LEU A 83 3.41 2.52 -11.64
N THR A 84 3.23 2.31 -12.94
CA THR A 84 2.16 2.93 -13.74
C THR A 84 1.70 1.96 -14.83
N ALA A 85 0.63 2.32 -15.54
CA ALA A 85 0.20 1.55 -16.69
C ALA A 85 1.16 1.75 -17.87
N LYS A 86 1.47 0.67 -18.60
CA LYS A 86 2.39 0.74 -19.74
C LYS A 86 1.83 1.64 -20.84
N HIS A 87 0.53 1.59 -21.12
CA HIS A 87 -0.08 2.44 -22.14
C HIS A 87 0.02 3.96 -21.87
N VAL A 88 0.24 4.38 -20.62
CA VAL A 88 0.38 5.81 -20.27
C VAL A 88 1.67 6.37 -20.86
N ILE A 89 2.74 5.58 -20.88
CA ILE A 89 4.09 6.01 -21.31
C ILE A 89 4.51 5.42 -22.66
N ASN A 90 3.93 4.30 -23.10
CA ASN A 90 4.35 3.63 -24.33
C ASN A 90 4.04 4.50 -25.56
N GLY A 91 5.01 4.62 -26.48
CA GLY A 91 4.90 5.46 -27.66
C GLY A 91 4.96 6.97 -27.40
N LYS A 92 5.29 7.41 -26.18
CA LYS A 92 5.55 8.83 -25.86
C LYS A 92 7.04 9.12 -26.01
N ASN A 93 7.40 10.24 -26.64
CA ASN A 93 8.80 10.64 -26.80
C ASN A 93 9.44 11.01 -25.45
N GLU A 94 8.68 11.72 -24.63
CA GLU A 94 9.08 12.21 -23.32
C GLU A 94 7.87 12.30 -22.39
N PHE A 95 8.14 12.24 -21.09
CA PHE A 95 7.15 12.47 -20.05
C PHE A 95 7.84 12.89 -18.75
N ASP A 96 7.06 13.47 -17.83
CA ASP A 96 7.52 13.76 -16.48
C ASP A 96 6.79 12.91 -15.45
N ILE A 97 7.53 12.48 -14.42
CA ILE A 97 6.93 12.12 -13.14
C ILE A 97 6.83 13.39 -12.30
N VAL A 98 5.62 13.74 -11.88
CA VAL A 98 5.37 14.84 -10.94
C VAL A 98 5.00 14.23 -9.58
N THR A 99 5.87 14.43 -8.59
CA THR A 99 5.71 13.91 -7.23
C THR A 99 4.68 14.72 -6.42
N PRO A 100 4.21 14.24 -5.26
CA PRO A 100 3.17 14.92 -4.48
C PRO A 100 3.53 16.36 -4.07
N ASP A 101 4.82 16.64 -3.89
CA ASP A 101 5.39 17.98 -3.61
C ASP A 101 5.56 18.85 -4.87
N GLY A 102 5.10 18.37 -6.04
CA GLY A 102 5.14 19.08 -7.31
C GLY A 102 6.49 19.01 -8.05
N LYS A 103 7.50 18.30 -7.52
CA LYS A 103 8.79 18.17 -8.21
C LYS A 103 8.65 17.29 -9.47
N ARG A 104 9.40 17.67 -10.51
CA ARG A 104 9.33 17.02 -11.82
C ARG A 104 10.62 16.27 -12.11
N TYR A 105 10.47 15.06 -12.65
CA TYR A 105 11.56 14.20 -13.09
C TYR A 105 11.29 13.77 -14.53
N SER A 106 12.11 14.23 -15.47
CA SER A 106 11.89 14.03 -16.89
C SER A 106 12.54 12.76 -17.42
N PHE A 107 11.83 12.07 -18.31
CA PHE A 107 12.24 10.81 -18.92
C PHE A 107 12.05 10.86 -20.44
N LYS A 108 12.92 10.13 -21.14
CA LYS A 108 12.73 9.81 -22.55
C LYS A 108 12.20 8.39 -22.68
N ALA A 109 11.49 8.11 -23.78
CA ALA A 109 10.84 6.81 -24.03
C ALA A 109 11.73 5.58 -23.82
N ASN A 110 13.01 5.71 -24.15
CA ASN A 110 14.02 4.65 -24.16
C ASN A 110 15.01 4.73 -22.97
N ASP A 111 14.65 5.46 -21.93
CA ASP A 111 15.49 5.57 -20.73
C ASP A 111 15.66 4.19 -20.05
N GLN A 112 16.88 3.85 -19.65
CA GLN A 112 17.21 2.63 -18.91
C GLN A 112 16.55 2.57 -17.52
N ALA A 113 16.09 3.72 -17.02
CA ALA A 113 15.28 3.83 -15.83
C ALA A 113 13.89 3.20 -15.98
N ILE A 114 13.43 2.94 -17.21
CA ILE A 114 12.11 2.40 -17.53
C ILE A 114 12.23 0.90 -17.79
N THR A 115 11.32 0.13 -17.20
CA THR A 115 11.18 -1.31 -17.45
C THR A 115 9.72 -1.60 -17.75
N LEU A 116 9.43 -1.98 -19.00
CA LEU A 116 8.10 -2.43 -19.40
C LEU A 116 7.94 -3.89 -18.98
N LEU A 117 6.85 -4.22 -18.28
CA LEU A 117 6.60 -5.60 -17.89
C LEU A 117 5.97 -6.36 -19.08
N PRO A 118 6.48 -7.58 -19.40
CA PRO A 118 5.91 -8.41 -20.44
C PRO A 118 4.51 -8.89 -20.04
N ASP A 119 3.64 -9.09 -21.03
CA ASP A 119 2.32 -9.71 -20.90
C ASP A 119 1.27 -9.00 -20.02
N VAL A 120 1.64 -7.91 -19.33
CA VAL A 120 0.75 -7.07 -18.52
C VAL A 120 0.86 -5.59 -18.90
N ASP A 121 -0.19 -4.82 -18.68
CA ASP A 121 -0.21 -3.37 -18.95
C ASP A 121 0.47 -2.56 -17.82
N LEU A 122 1.71 -2.91 -17.48
CA LEU A 122 2.47 -2.26 -16.39
C LEU A 122 3.87 -1.82 -16.84
N ALA A 123 4.32 -0.71 -16.26
CA ALA A 123 5.67 -0.20 -16.38
C ALA A 123 6.22 0.23 -15.02
N LEU A 124 7.51 -0.06 -14.80
CA LEU A 124 8.28 0.34 -13.63
C LEU A 124 9.27 1.44 -14.02
N ILE A 125 9.25 2.58 -13.32
CA ILE A 125 10.11 3.72 -13.62
C ILE A 125 10.94 4.05 -12.38
N LYS A 126 12.24 4.22 -12.56
CA LYS A 126 13.20 4.54 -11.48
C LYS A 126 13.58 6.01 -11.53
N PHE A 127 13.50 6.71 -10.40
CA PHE A 127 14.01 8.09 -10.32
C PHE A 127 14.85 8.28 -9.07
N LYS A 128 15.82 9.20 -9.14
CA LYS A 128 16.67 9.54 -7.99
C LYS A 128 16.23 10.85 -7.38
N SER A 129 16.14 10.91 -6.06
CA SER A 129 15.84 12.15 -5.35
C SER A 129 16.57 12.23 -4.01
N LYS A 130 16.82 13.47 -3.56
CA LYS A 130 17.26 13.75 -2.19
C LYS A 130 16.07 13.89 -1.24
N GLU A 131 14.87 14.10 -1.78
CA GLU A 131 13.64 14.15 -1.01
C GLU A 131 13.25 12.79 -0.46
N ILE A 132 12.42 12.82 0.58
CA ILE A 132 11.89 11.64 1.25
C ILE A 132 10.43 11.46 0.85
N TYR A 133 10.16 10.41 0.06
CA TYR A 133 8.81 10.03 -0.32
C TYR A 133 8.36 8.76 0.41
N GLN A 134 7.06 8.69 0.68
CA GLN A 134 6.43 7.49 1.19
C GLN A 134 6.28 6.49 0.04
N ALA A 135 6.53 5.21 0.33
CA ALA A 135 6.20 4.11 -0.56
C ALA A 135 4.91 3.45 -0.08
N ALA A 136 4.10 2.99 -1.02
CA ALA A 136 2.94 2.16 -0.75
C ALA A 136 3.36 0.83 -0.12
N THR A 137 2.62 0.36 0.88
CA THR A 137 2.77 -1.00 1.38
C THR A 137 2.08 -1.95 0.42
N LEU A 138 2.84 -2.87 -0.17
CA LEU A 138 2.30 -3.98 -0.95
C LEU A 138 2.02 -5.14 0.01
N THR A 139 0.82 -5.72 -0.06
CA THR A 139 0.44 -6.90 0.70
C THR A 139 -0.24 -7.90 -0.20
N ASP A 140 -0.17 -9.17 0.19
CA ASP A 140 -0.93 -10.24 -0.42
C ASP A 140 -2.37 -10.17 0.12
N TYR A 141 -3.32 -9.77 -0.73
CA TYR A 141 -4.73 -9.72 -0.38
C TYR A 141 -5.42 -10.98 -0.87
N ASP A 142 -5.84 -11.82 0.07
CA ASP A 142 -6.70 -12.97 -0.21
C ASP A 142 -8.16 -12.48 -0.27
N PHE A 143 -8.66 -12.22 -1.48
CA PHE A 143 -10.04 -11.77 -1.70
C PHE A 143 -11.09 -12.88 -1.47
N ASP A 144 -10.67 -14.14 -1.49
CA ASP A 144 -11.53 -15.31 -1.27
C ASP A 144 -11.68 -15.59 0.24
N ASN A 145 -10.64 -15.31 1.02
CA ASN A 145 -10.64 -15.46 2.48
C ASN A 145 -10.69 -14.10 3.21
N ARG A 146 -11.71 -13.31 2.90
CA ARG A 146 -11.93 -11.94 3.44
C ARG A 146 -11.87 -11.88 4.97
N ASN A 147 -12.33 -12.93 5.64
CA ASN A 147 -12.41 -13.02 7.10
C ASN A 147 -11.02 -13.08 7.77
N LYS A 148 -9.95 -13.35 7.02
CA LYS A 148 -8.59 -13.40 7.59
C LYS A 148 -7.98 -12.01 7.82
N PHE A 149 -8.43 -11.00 7.07
CA PHE A 149 -7.91 -9.63 7.14
C PHE A 149 -8.94 -8.61 7.67
N TYR A 150 -10.18 -9.04 7.90
CA TYR A 150 -11.29 -8.20 8.31
C TYR A 150 -11.93 -8.77 9.59
N ASP A 151 -11.85 -8.03 10.69
CA ASP A 151 -12.50 -8.37 11.98
C ASP A 151 -13.99 -7.97 12.01
N GLY A 152 -14.64 -8.00 10.83
CA GLY A 152 -16.02 -7.58 10.61
C GLY A 152 -16.94 -8.77 10.31
N PRO A 153 -18.25 -8.53 10.15
CA PRO A 153 -19.19 -9.59 9.81
C PRO A 153 -18.76 -10.27 8.49
N ALA A 154 -18.96 -11.58 8.38
CA ALA A 154 -18.49 -12.42 7.27
C ALA A 154 -18.95 -11.98 5.86
N ASN A 155 -19.90 -11.03 5.78
CA ASN A 155 -20.47 -10.46 4.56
C ASN A 155 -20.12 -8.96 4.37
N ALA A 156 -19.13 -8.43 5.09
CA ALA A 156 -18.74 -7.04 4.94
C ALA A 156 -18.14 -6.79 3.55
N ALA A 157 -18.72 -5.83 2.81
CA ALA A 157 -18.20 -5.41 1.52
C ALA A 157 -16.78 -4.85 1.68
N VAL A 158 -15.84 -5.33 0.85
CA VAL A 158 -14.48 -4.79 0.81
C VAL A 158 -14.55 -3.41 0.15
N ARG A 159 -14.05 -2.36 0.81
CA ARG A 159 -13.97 -1.03 0.20
C ARG A 159 -12.64 -0.84 -0.51
N ALA A 160 -12.69 -0.44 -1.77
CA ALA A 160 -11.53 0.01 -2.52
C ALA A 160 -11.52 1.54 -2.61
N PHE A 161 -10.34 2.11 -2.45
CA PHE A 161 -10.10 3.54 -2.66
C PHE A 161 -9.22 3.70 -3.90
N VAL A 162 -9.64 4.58 -4.81
CA VAL A 162 -8.94 4.88 -6.06
C VAL A 162 -8.44 6.31 -5.98
N SER A 163 -7.11 6.48 -6.01
CA SER A 163 -6.44 7.78 -6.02
C SER A 163 -5.71 7.97 -7.34
N GLY A 164 -5.87 9.14 -7.96
CA GLY A 164 -5.20 9.44 -9.21
C GLY A 164 -5.58 10.79 -9.81
N PHE A 165 -4.97 11.06 -10.95
CA PHE A 165 -5.20 12.21 -11.82
C PHE A 165 -5.99 11.74 -13.04
N PRO A 166 -7.30 12.01 -13.10
CA PRO A 166 -8.11 11.59 -14.25
C PRO A 166 -7.73 12.40 -15.50
N ASP A 167 -8.09 11.87 -16.66
CA ASP A 167 -7.87 12.54 -17.95
C ASP A 167 -8.56 13.94 -17.95
N PRO A 168 -7.80 15.04 -18.07
CA PRO A 168 -8.33 16.40 -18.00
C PRO A 168 -9.24 16.74 -19.19
N ASN A 169 -9.17 15.98 -20.29
CA ASN A 169 -10.05 16.18 -21.45
C ASN A 169 -11.42 15.52 -21.24
N LYS A 170 -11.54 14.62 -20.25
CA LYS A 170 -12.80 13.96 -19.87
C LYS A 170 -13.44 14.59 -18.63
N GLN A 171 -12.77 15.55 -18.00
CA GLN A 171 -13.29 16.28 -16.85
C GLN A 171 -14.07 17.52 -17.29
N LYS A 172 -15.41 17.43 -17.29
CA LYS A 172 -16.29 18.60 -17.47
C LYS A 172 -16.57 19.35 -16.16
N GLU A 173 -16.53 18.64 -15.04
CA GLU A 173 -17.02 19.13 -13.74
C GLU A 173 -15.91 19.36 -12.70
N PHE A 174 -14.68 18.90 -12.97
CA PHE A 174 -13.57 18.95 -12.02
C PHE A 174 -12.41 19.84 -12.51
N PRO A 175 -11.65 20.46 -11.59
CA PRO A 175 -10.45 21.21 -11.95
C PRO A 175 -9.44 20.30 -12.66
N LYS A 176 -9.00 20.71 -13.84
CA LYS A 176 -8.01 19.96 -14.63
C LYS A 176 -6.75 19.70 -13.81
N ARG A 177 -6.20 18.49 -13.94
CA ARG A 177 -4.96 18.04 -13.27
C ARG A 177 -5.04 18.02 -11.74
N LYS A 178 -6.25 18.00 -11.15
CA LYS A 178 -6.43 17.78 -9.72
C LYS A 178 -6.46 16.28 -9.41
N ARG A 179 -5.74 15.87 -8.35
CA ARG A 179 -5.84 14.51 -7.79
C ARG A 179 -7.25 14.31 -7.22
N LEU A 180 -7.86 13.16 -7.48
CA LEU A 180 -9.11 12.74 -6.87
C LEU A 180 -8.88 11.48 -6.04
N LEU A 181 -9.65 11.34 -4.97
CA LEU A 181 -9.87 10.09 -4.26
C LEU A 181 -11.35 9.70 -4.42
N THR A 182 -11.60 8.47 -4.82
CA THR A 182 -12.95 7.90 -4.93
C THR A 182 -12.99 6.59 -4.16
N VAL A 183 -14.14 6.25 -3.58
CA VAL A 183 -14.36 5.00 -2.85
C VAL A 183 -15.42 4.17 -3.56
N GLY A 184 -15.19 2.86 -3.64
CA GLY A 184 -16.12 1.88 -4.19
C GLY A 184 -16.18 0.62 -3.34
N SER A 185 -17.20 -0.20 -3.56
CA SER A 185 -17.32 -1.52 -2.91
C SER A 185 -16.96 -2.62 -3.91
N CYS A 186 -16.08 -3.52 -3.50
CA CYS A 186 -15.75 -4.74 -4.22
C CYS A 186 -16.67 -5.86 -3.74
N LEU A 187 -17.34 -6.51 -4.68
CA LEU A 187 -18.34 -7.54 -4.43
C LEU A 187 -17.86 -8.86 -5.06
N ASN A 188 -18.07 -10.01 -4.40
CA ASN A 188 -17.81 -11.28 -5.05
C ASN A 188 -18.93 -11.55 -6.06
N LYS A 189 -18.62 -12.20 -7.17
CA LYS A 189 -19.63 -12.79 -8.06
C LYS A 189 -20.49 -13.84 -7.32
N LEU A 190 -19.93 -14.53 -6.33
CA LEU A 190 -20.69 -15.48 -5.52
C LEU A 190 -21.69 -14.79 -4.56
N ASP A 191 -21.42 -13.52 -4.21
CA ASP A 191 -22.29 -12.70 -3.35
C ASP A 191 -23.29 -11.84 -4.17
N SER A 192 -23.16 -11.82 -5.51
CA SER A 192 -23.92 -10.90 -6.38
C SER A 192 -25.37 -11.31 -6.60
N THR A 193 -25.80 -12.48 -6.11
CA THR A 193 -27.22 -12.90 -6.10
C THR A 193 -28.11 -11.94 -5.31
N PHE A 194 -27.52 -11.09 -4.45
CA PHE A 194 -28.23 -10.06 -3.70
C PHE A 194 -28.45 -8.73 -4.46
N LEU A 195 -27.74 -8.47 -5.57
CA LEU A 195 -27.74 -7.17 -6.25
C LEU A 195 -28.29 -7.19 -7.68
N ILE A 196 -28.40 -8.36 -8.29
CA ILE A 196 -29.21 -8.50 -9.49
C ILE A 196 -30.64 -8.60 -8.99
N GLY A 197 -31.38 -7.48 -9.06
CA GLY A 197 -32.83 -7.52 -8.91
C GLY A 197 -33.38 -8.67 -9.75
N GLN A 198 -34.30 -9.43 -9.18
CA GLN A 198 -35.12 -10.40 -9.90
C GLN A 198 -36.04 -9.65 -10.88
N GLU A 199 -35.48 -8.86 -11.81
CA GLU A 199 -36.22 -8.49 -13.00
C GLU A 199 -36.09 -9.67 -13.94
N GLU A 200 -37.12 -10.53 -13.92
CA GLU A 200 -37.42 -11.39 -15.05
C GLU A 200 -37.46 -10.52 -16.30
N PHE A 201 -36.42 -10.60 -17.12
CA PHE A 201 -36.49 -10.11 -18.49
C PHE A 201 -37.55 -10.95 -19.21
N THR A 202 -38.78 -10.46 -19.22
CA THR A 202 -39.79 -10.91 -20.17
C THR A 202 -39.35 -10.39 -21.52
N VAL A 203 -38.81 -11.31 -22.34
CA VAL A 203 -38.59 -11.03 -23.76
C VAL A 203 -39.97 -11.03 -24.40
N ASP A 204 -40.58 -9.85 -24.52
CA ASP A 204 -41.74 -9.68 -25.37
C ASP A 204 -41.29 -9.88 -26.81
N ASN A 205 -41.65 -11.04 -27.38
CA ASN A 205 -41.48 -11.32 -28.80
C ASN A 205 -42.40 -10.39 -29.59
N TYR A 206 -41.82 -9.45 -30.32
CA TYR A 206 -42.43 -8.78 -31.48
C TYR A 206 -41.57 -9.02 -32.72
#